data_AF-A0A0A9FR08-F1
#
_entry.id   AF-A0A0A9FR08-F1
#
_cell.length_a   1.000
_cell.length_b   1.000
_cell.length_c   1.000
_cell.angle_alpha   90.00
_cell.angle_beta   90.00
_cell.angle_gamma   90.00
#
_symmetry.space_group_name_H-M   'P 1'
#
loop_
_entity.id
_entity.type
_entity.pdbx_description
1 polymer ?
#
loop_
_entity_poly.entity_id
_entity_poly.type
_entity_poly.pdbx_seq_one_letter_code
_entity_poly.pdbx_strand_id
1 'polypeptide(L)'
;MAIHDLSTILLAPSCRQYLETIMQLLLFTSCSHKDILLRKACVQIFVKLIKDWCTNSEDKLPGFRVFMIEKFATGCCLYSVLDKSFDLRDANTLVLFGEIVVAQKIMYERFGEDFIVNFVAKGLPEAHCPPDLAEQYYQKLQGNDIKAFRSFYQSLIEKIRQQENGNLVFR
;
A
#
# COMPACT_ATOMS: atom_id res chain seq x y z
N MET A 1 -10.15 9.91 18.73
CA MET A 1 -9.49 9.87 20.06
C MET A 1 -8.27 8.94 19.95
N ALA A 2 -7.09 9.38 20.41
CA ALA A 2 -5.86 8.59 20.66
C ALA A 2 -4.96 8.08 19.51
N ILE A 3 -4.99 8.58 18.27
CA ILE A 3 -3.92 8.26 17.28
C ILE A 3 -2.80 9.32 17.27
N HIS A 4 -3.09 10.57 17.70
CA HIS A 4 -2.12 11.67 17.65
C HIS A 4 -0.82 11.41 18.40
N ASP A 5 -0.83 10.55 19.41
CA ASP A 5 0.34 10.21 20.23
C ASP A 5 1.03 8.90 19.82
N LEU A 6 0.50 8.18 18.83
CA LEU A 6 1.02 6.87 18.44
C LEU A 6 2.48 6.94 17.96
N SER A 7 2.81 7.98 17.18
CA SER A 7 4.19 8.21 16.71
C SER A 7 5.15 8.38 17.89
N THR A 8 4.78 9.19 18.88
CA THR A 8 5.62 9.46 20.06
C THR A 8 5.84 8.19 20.86
N ILE A 9 4.77 7.44 21.11
CA ILE A 9 4.81 6.20 21.90
C ILE A 9 5.70 5.16 21.21
N LEU A 10 5.53 4.94 19.90
CA LEU A 10 6.30 3.94 19.17
C LEU A 10 7.81 4.27 19.08
N LEU A 11 8.17 5.55 19.07
CA LEU A 11 9.56 6.00 19.07
C LEU A 11 10.18 6.07 20.48
N ALA A 12 9.36 5.94 21.54
CA ALA A 12 9.86 5.98 22.90
C ALA A 12 10.84 4.82 23.18
N PRO A 13 11.91 5.03 23.98
CA PRO A 13 12.88 3.98 24.28
C PRO A 13 12.27 2.69 24.84
N SER A 14 11.21 2.80 25.64
CA SER A 14 10.47 1.67 26.22
C SER A 14 9.79 0.79 25.17
N CYS A 15 9.45 1.35 24.00
CA CYS A 15 8.75 0.66 22.93
C CYS A 15 9.69 0.08 21.87
N ARG A 16 10.98 0.44 21.89
CA ARG A 16 11.95 0.06 20.85
C ARG A 16 12.04 -1.45 20.64
N GLN A 17 12.02 -2.24 21.71
CA GLN A 17 12.07 -3.70 21.64
C GLN A 17 10.83 -4.35 21.00
N TYR A 18 9.69 -3.65 20.99
CA TYR A 18 8.43 -4.15 20.42
C TYR A 18 8.17 -3.60 19.01
N LEU A 19 8.90 -2.56 18.60
CA LEU A 19 8.62 -1.79 17.39
C LEU A 19 8.60 -2.68 16.15
N GLU A 20 9.59 -3.56 16.00
CA GLU A 20 9.64 -4.50 14.87
C GLU A 20 8.43 -5.43 14.84
N THR A 21 8.10 -6.07 15.97
CA THR A 21 6.94 -6.95 16.10
C THR A 21 5.64 -6.21 15.79
N ILE A 22 5.50 -4.97 16.26
CA ILE A 22 4.33 -4.12 15.98
C ILE A 22 4.25 -3.81 14.47
N MET A 23 5.36 -3.43 13.83
CA MET A 23 5.38 -3.15 12.39
C MET A 23 5.01 -4.39 11.57
N GLN A 24 5.54 -5.57 11.93
CA GLN A 24 5.20 -6.83 11.26
C GLN A 24 3.73 -7.22 11.47
N LEU A 25 3.21 -7.05 12.69
CA LEU A 25 1.80 -7.32 13.00
C LEU A 25 0.87 -6.40 12.20
N LEU A 26 1.17 -5.09 12.16
CA LEU A 26 0.39 -4.13 11.39
C LEU A 26 0.42 -4.47 9.90
N LEU A 27 1.59 -4.84 9.36
CA LEU A 27 1.76 -5.23 7.97
C LEU A 27 0.94 -6.48 7.65
N PHE A 28 1.16 -7.57 8.38
CA PHE A 28 0.42 -8.82 8.20
C PHE A 28 -1.08 -8.57 8.27
N THR A 29 -1.52 -7.81 9.29
CA THR A 29 -2.93 -7.50 9.47
C THR A 29 -3.47 -6.74 8.27
N SER A 30 -2.81 -5.67 7.82
CA SER A 30 -3.23 -4.87 6.65
C SER A 30 -3.37 -5.69 5.36
N CYS A 31 -2.51 -6.70 5.18
CA CYS A 31 -2.46 -7.53 3.98
C CYS A 31 -3.51 -8.64 3.94
N SER A 32 -3.79 -9.33 5.05
CA SER A 32 -4.47 -10.64 4.97
C SER A 32 -5.51 -10.91 6.05
N HIS A 33 -5.74 -9.99 6.98
CA HIS A 33 -6.70 -10.25 8.06
C HIS A 33 -8.15 -10.36 7.53
N LYS A 34 -8.96 -11.24 8.13
CA LYS A 34 -10.34 -11.48 7.66
C LYS A 34 -11.26 -10.28 7.88
N ASP A 35 -11.01 -9.51 8.94
CA ASP A 35 -11.75 -8.28 9.25
C ASP A 35 -11.19 -7.10 8.41
N ILE A 36 -11.99 -6.65 7.44
CA ILE A 36 -11.69 -5.54 6.54
C ILE A 36 -11.56 -4.20 7.28
N LEU A 37 -12.31 -3.98 8.36
CA LEU A 37 -12.22 -2.75 9.15
C LEU A 37 -10.92 -2.70 9.93
N LEU A 38 -10.44 -3.85 10.44
CA LEU A 38 -9.13 -3.93 11.08
C LEU A 38 -8.00 -3.69 10.08
N ARG A 39 -8.09 -4.27 8.88
CA ARG A 39 -7.17 -3.99 7.76
C ARG A 39 -7.10 -2.50 7.47
N LYS A 40 -8.25 -1.86 7.36
CA LYS A 40 -8.38 -0.41 7.12
C LYS A 40 -7.67 0.39 8.20
N ALA A 41 -7.89 0.05 9.47
CA ALA A 41 -7.23 0.72 10.58
C ALA A 41 -5.70 0.60 10.51
N CYS A 42 -5.16 -0.57 10.16
CA CYS A 42 -3.72 -0.76 9.98
C CYS A 42 -3.16 0.08 8.82
N VAL A 43 -3.86 0.15 7.68
CA VAL A 43 -3.47 1.02 6.56
C VAL A 43 -3.46 2.50 6.99
N GLN A 44 -4.49 2.94 7.72
CA GLN A 44 -4.56 4.32 8.23
C GLN A 44 -3.45 4.63 9.24
N ILE A 45 -3.06 3.66 10.07
CA ILE A 45 -1.90 3.78 10.95
C ILE A 45 -0.63 3.99 10.12
N PHE A 46 -0.35 3.15 9.14
CA PHE A 46 0.83 3.31 8.27
C PHE A 46 0.84 4.65 7.53
N VAL A 47 -0.30 5.06 6.97
CA VAL A 47 -0.47 6.37 6.34
C VAL A 47 -0.05 7.51 7.28
N LYS A 48 -0.48 7.44 8.54
CA LYS A 48 -0.09 8.42 9.56
C LYS A 48 1.40 8.34 9.87
N LEU A 49 1.94 7.14 10.07
CA LEU A 49 3.37 6.95 10.37
C LEU A 49 4.25 7.45 9.21
N ILE A 50 3.88 7.24 7.95
CA ILE A 50 4.57 7.83 6.80
C ILE A 50 4.56 9.36 6.89
N LYS A 51 3.41 9.96 7.18
CA LYS A 51 3.29 11.42 7.32
C LYS A 51 4.14 11.98 8.46
N ASP A 52 4.22 11.26 9.57
CA ASP A 52 4.87 11.70 10.80
C ASP A 52 6.39 11.41 10.80
N TRP A 53 6.82 10.30 10.19
CA TRP A 53 8.20 9.79 10.26
C TRP A 53 9.02 10.08 9.01
N CYS A 54 8.39 10.21 7.84
CA CYS A 54 9.10 10.45 6.60
C CYS A 54 8.89 11.88 6.15
N THR A 55 9.86 12.73 6.47
CA THR A 55 9.92 14.11 6.01
C THR A 55 10.92 14.24 4.86
N ASN A 56 10.94 15.38 4.19
CA ASN A 56 11.86 15.61 3.07
C ASN A 56 13.32 15.79 3.53
N SER A 57 13.56 16.06 4.82
CA SER A 57 14.89 16.34 5.37
C SER A 57 15.54 15.14 6.04
N GLU A 58 14.77 14.36 6.80
CA GLU A 58 15.27 13.19 7.51
C GLU A 58 14.12 12.25 7.92
N ASP A 59 14.37 10.95 7.92
CA ASP A 59 13.45 9.95 8.43
C ASP A 59 13.64 9.81 9.95
N LYS A 60 12.56 9.93 10.73
CA LYS A 60 12.61 9.79 12.20
C LYS A 60 12.96 8.38 12.66
N LEU A 61 12.69 7.38 11.82
CA LEU A 61 12.98 5.98 12.06
C LEU A 61 13.80 5.41 10.90
N PRO A 62 15.10 5.13 11.11
CA PRO A 62 15.94 4.51 10.09
C PRO A 62 15.33 3.20 9.57
N GLY A 63 15.36 3.02 8.24
CA GLY A 63 14.84 1.82 7.58
C GLY A 63 13.31 1.78 7.41
N PHE A 64 12.55 2.69 8.02
CA PHE A 64 11.09 2.71 7.86
C PHE A 64 10.66 2.98 6.42
N ARG A 65 11.31 3.92 5.72
CA ARG A 65 11.05 4.18 4.30
C ARG A 65 11.25 2.94 3.44
N VAL A 66 12.36 2.23 3.63
CA VAL A 66 12.68 0.99 2.91
C VAL A 66 11.62 -0.07 3.22
N PHE A 67 11.25 -0.25 4.49
CA PHE A 67 10.17 -1.16 4.88
C PHE A 67 8.85 -0.83 4.18
N MET A 68 8.46 0.44 4.12
CA MET A 68 7.21 0.86 3.48
C MET A 68 7.24 0.60 1.96
N ILE A 69 8.36 0.93 1.30
CA ILE A 69 8.52 0.75 -0.14
C ILE A 69 8.57 -0.73 -0.51
N GLU A 70 9.39 -1.54 0.18
CA GLU A 70 9.64 -2.93 -0.20
C GLU A 70 8.59 -3.91 0.32
N LYS A 71 8.02 -3.65 1.50
CA LYS A 71 7.10 -4.59 2.17
C LYS A 71 5.66 -4.12 2.10
N PHE A 72 5.38 -2.90 2.56
CA PHE A 72 4.00 -2.43 2.61
C PHE A 72 3.41 -2.17 1.22
N ALA A 73 4.11 -1.47 0.34
CA ALA A 73 3.61 -1.20 -1.00
C ALA A 73 3.36 -2.49 -1.77
N THR A 74 4.35 -3.36 -1.90
CA THR A 74 4.22 -4.61 -2.63
C THR A 74 3.22 -5.57 -1.96
N GLY A 75 3.29 -5.74 -0.64
CA GLY A 75 2.42 -6.65 0.09
C GLY A 75 0.97 -6.16 0.17
N CYS A 76 0.75 -4.98 0.74
CA CYS A 76 -0.59 -4.45 1.02
C CYS A 76 -1.19 -3.72 -0.18
N CYS A 77 -0.41 -2.88 -0.88
CA CYS A 77 -0.96 -2.10 -1.97
C CYS A 77 -1.17 -2.92 -3.22
N LEU A 78 -0.33 -3.94 -3.50
CA LEU A 78 -0.42 -4.76 -4.72
C LEU A 78 -0.94 -6.18 -4.48
N TYR A 79 -0.18 -7.05 -3.81
CA TYR A 79 -0.54 -8.47 -3.74
C TYR A 79 -1.84 -8.72 -2.98
N SER A 80 -2.08 -7.95 -1.93
CA SER A 80 -3.30 -8.06 -1.14
C SER A 80 -4.58 -7.67 -1.90
N VAL A 81 -4.49 -6.71 -2.83
CA VAL A 81 -5.64 -6.34 -3.69
C VAL A 81 -5.75 -7.23 -4.91
N LEU A 82 -4.71 -7.98 -5.28
CA LEU A 82 -4.78 -9.03 -6.31
C LEU A 82 -5.39 -10.32 -5.78
N ASP A 83 -5.21 -10.63 -4.49
CA ASP A 83 -5.73 -11.85 -3.86
C ASP A 83 -7.27 -11.97 -3.97
N LYS A 84 -7.77 -13.17 -4.28
CA LYS A 84 -9.20 -13.43 -4.53
C LYS A 84 -10.11 -13.11 -3.34
N SER A 85 -9.57 -13.08 -2.11
CA SER A 85 -10.33 -12.69 -0.91
C SER A 85 -10.67 -11.20 -0.86
N PHE A 86 -9.99 -10.36 -1.65
CA PHE A 86 -10.29 -8.93 -1.75
C PHE A 86 -11.40 -8.68 -2.78
N ASP A 87 -12.66 -8.76 -2.35
CA ASP A 87 -13.84 -8.58 -3.22
C ASP A 87 -14.11 -7.10 -3.53
N LEU A 88 -13.78 -6.67 -4.75
CA LEU A 88 -13.98 -5.29 -5.22
C LEU A 88 -15.47 -4.90 -5.40
N ARG A 89 -16.41 -5.81 -5.16
CA ARG A 89 -17.86 -5.53 -5.15
C ARG A 89 -18.39 -5.28 -3.74
N ASP A 90 -17.65 -5.68 -2.71
CA ASP A 90 -18.02 -5.46 -1.32
C ASP A 90 -17.74 -4.01 -0.88
N ALA A 91 -18.71 -3.40 -0.17
CA ALA A 91 -18.63 -2.00 0.22
C ALA A 91 -17.49 -1.74 1.23
N ASN A 92 -17.26 -2.62 2.19
CA ASN A 92 -16.18 -2.45 3.17
C ASN A 92 -14.82 -2.57 2.50
N THR A 93 -14.69 -3.50 1.56
CA THR A 93 -13.49 -3.73 0.78
C THR A 93 -13.19 -2.54 -0.14
N LEU A 94 -14.23 -1.94 -0.75
CA LEU A 94 -14.09 -0.67 -1.48
C LEU A 94 -13.66 0.50 -0.58
N VAL A 95 -14.09 0.53 0.67
CA VAL A 95 -13.61 1.54 1.64
C VAL A 95 -12.13 1.32 1.95
N LEU A 96 -11.70 0.08 2.23
CA LEU A 96 -10.29 -0.27 2.42
C LEU A 96 -9.45 0.05 1.18
N PHE A 97 -9.95 -0.26 -0.01
CA PHE A 97 -9.29 0.06 -1.28
C PHE A 97 -9.03 1.57 -1.42
N GLY A 98 -9.98 2.40 -0.98
CA GLY A 98 -9.79 3.85 -0.92
C GLY A 98 -8.61 4.27 -0.03
N GLU A 99 -8.45 3.66 1.14
CA GLU A 99 -7.30 3.92 2.03
C GLU A 99 -5.98 3.43 1.43
N ILE A 100 -5.98 2.30 0.73
CA ILE A 100 -4.81 1.79 -0.01
C ILE A 100 -4.39 2.76 -1.12
N VAL A 101 -5.35 3.35 -1.83
CA VAL A 101 -5.09 4.38 -2.84
C VAL A 101 -4.50 5.66 -2.21
N VAL A 102 -5.04 6.09 -1.07
CA VAL A 102 -4.48 7.21 -0.31
C VAL A 102 -3.05 6.91 0.16
N ALA A 103 -2.78 5.68 0.62
CA ALA A 103 -1.44 5.27 1.02
C ALA A 103 -0.45 5.35 -0.14
N GLN A 104 -0.82 4.89 -1.34
CA GLN A 104 0.02 5.00 -2.55
C GLN A 104 0.33 6.45 -2.90
N LYS A 105 -0.64 7.37 -2.82
CA LYS A 105 -0.41 8.81 -3.03
C LYS A 105 0.58 9.38 -2.03
N ILE A 106 0.39 9.08 -0.75
CA ILE A 106 1.27 9.59 0.32
C ILE A 106 2.67 9.00 0.20
N MET A 107 2.80 7.73 -0.16
CA MET A 107 4.12 7.12 -0.43
C MET A 107 4.80 7.80 -1.61
N TYR A 108 4.08 8.10 -2.69
CA TYR A 108 4.64 8.87 -3.80
C TYR A 108 5.06 10.29 -3.37
N GLU A 109 4.22 11.00 -2.62
CA GLU A 109 4.51 12.35 -2.11
C GLU A 109 5.74 12.38 -1.18
N ARG A 110 5.97 11.33 -0.38
CA ARG A 110 7.07 11.26 0.59
C ARG A 110 8.34 10.61 0.06
N PHE A 111 8.20 9.64 -0.83
CA PHE A 111 9.29 8.77 -1.29
C PHE A 111 9.70 9.04 -2.73
N GLY A 112 8.85 9.73 -3.50
CA GLY A 112 9.14 10.09 -4.89
C GLY A 112 9.48 8.87 -5.74
N GLU A 113 10.56 8.99 -6.50
CA GLU A 113 11.01 7.99 -7.46
C GLU A 113 11.40 6.65 -6.83
N ASP A 114 11.83 6.61 -5.56
CA ASP A 114 12.15 5.34 -4.88
C ASP A 114 10.91 4.42 -4.79
N PHE A 115 9.74 5.01 -4.55
CA PHE A 115 8.48 4.27 -4.58
C PHE A 115 8.15 3.78 -5.99
N ILE A 116 8.36 4.62 -7.01
CA ILE A 116 8.06 4.30 -8.41
C ILE A 116 8.95 3.16 -8.91
N VAL A 117 10.25 3.24 -8.67
CA VAL A 117 11.21 2.20 -9.08
C VAL A 117 10.82 0.85 -8.45
N ASN A 118 10.45 0.84 -7.17
CA ASN A 118 10.08 -0.43 -6.54
C ASN A 118 8.70 -0.93 -6.98
N PHE A 119 7.69 -0.07 -7.01
CA PHE A 119 6.32 -0.49 -7.25
C PHE A 119 6.01 -0.67 -8.74
N VAL A 120 6.39 0.30 -9.56
CA VAL A 120 6.08 0.33 -11.00
C VAL A 120 7.10 -0.46 -11.80
N ALA A 121 8.39 -0.30 -11.53
CA ALA A 121 9.42 -0.95 -12.34
C ALA A 121 9.74 -2.40 -11.90
N LYS A 122 9.36 -2.81 -10.68
CA LYS A 122 9.53 -4.19 -10.20
C LYS A 122 8.20 -4.86 -9.88
N GLY A 123 7.43 -4.31 -8.94
CA GLY A 123 6.22 -4.95 -8.43
C GLY A 123 5.14 -5.22 -9.49
N LEU A 124 4.77 -4.21 -10.27
CA LEU A 124 3.76 -4.37 -11.33
C LEU A 124 4.17 -5.41 -12.39
N PRO A 125 5.40 -5.38 -12.95
CA PRO A 125 5.90 -6.43 -13.85
C PRO A 125 5.89 -7.84 -13.24
N GLU A 126 6.28 -7.98 -11.96
CA GLU A 126 6.23 -9.27 -11.24
C GLU A 126 4.80 -9.80 -11.11
N ALA A 127 3.83 -8.90 -10.95
CA ALA A 127 2.41 -9.20 -11.02
C ALA A 127 1.86 -9.31 -12.47
N HIS A 128 2.73 -9.47 -13.46
CA HIS A 128 2.39 -9.60 -14.87
C HIS A 128 1.58 -8.43 -15.45
N CYS A 129 1.71 -7.23 -14.87
CA CYS A 129 1.09 -6.03 -15.41
C CYS A 129 1.66 -5.70 -16.81
N PRO A 130 0.80 -5.41 -17.80
CA PRO A 130 1.21 -4.87 -19.08
C PRO A 130 2.01 -3.55 -18.94
N PRO A 131 3.09 -3.34 -19.73
CA PRO A 131 3.92 -2.14 -19.62
C PRO A 131 3.17 -0.82 -19.84
N ASP A 132 2.23 -0.79 -20.79
CA ASP A 132 1.40 0.39 -21.09
C ASP A 132 0.50 0.78 -19.91
N LEU A 133 0.04 -0.20 -19.13
CA LEU A 133 -0.74 0.03 -17.93
C LEU A 133 0.13 0.44 -16.75
N ALA A 134 1.37 -0.06 -16.65
CA ALA A 134 2.33 0.38 -15.65
C ALA A 134 2.72 1.86 -15.86
N GLU A 135 2.91 2.29 -17.11
CA GLU A 135 3.14 3.70 -17.45
C GLU A 135 1.91 4.57 -17.11
N GLN A 136 0.71 4.12 -17.46
CA GLN A 136 -0.53 4.83 -17.10
C GLN A 136 -0.73 4.92 -15.58
N TYR A 137 -0.34 3.89 -14.83
CA TYR A 137 -0.36 3.93 -13.37
C TYR A 137 0.48 5.10 -12.85
N TYR A 138 1.72 5.23 -13.34
CA TYR A 138 2.60 6.34 -12.96
C TYR A 138 1.98 7.70 -13.30
N GLN A 139 1.47 7.87 -14.53
CA GLN A 139 0.82 9.11 -14.94
C GLN A 139 -0.38 9.50 -14.07
N LYS A 140 -1.24 8.53 -13.72
CA LYS A 140 -2.41 8.76 -12.84
C LYS A 140 -2.02 9.01 -11.38
N LEU A 141 -0.94 8.38 -10.92
CA LEU A 141 -0.38 8.60 -9.60
C LEU A 141 0.23 10.00 -9.46
N GLN A 142 0.79 10.57 -10.53
CA GLN A 142 1.29 11.95 -10.54
C GLN A 142 0.18 13.01 -10.54
N GLY A 143 -0.98 12.71 -11.12
CA GLY A 143 -2.09 13.67 -11.19
C GLY A 143 -2.75 13.97 -9.83
N ASN A 144 -3.41 15.11 -9.70
CA ASN A 144 -4.09 15.50 -8.44
C ASN A 144 -5.48 14.85 -8.26
N ASP A 145 -6.00 14.18 -9.29
CA ASP A 145 -7.32 13.53 -9.23
C ASP A 145 -7.23 12.13 -8.61
N ILE A 146 -7.43 12.06 -7.29
CA ILE A 146 -7.45 10.79 -6.55
C ILE A 146 -8.60 9.87 -6.98
N LYS A 147 -9.73 10.42 -7.46
CA LYS A 147 -10.86 9.61 -7.93
C LYS A 147 -10.51 8.93 -9.25
N ALA A 148 -9.90 9.67 -10.17
CA ALA A 148 -9.40 9.10 -11.42
C ALA A 148 -8.32 8.05 -11.17
N PHE A 149 -7.39 8.31 -10.25
CA PHE A 149 -6.37 7.32 -9.87
C PHE A 149 -7.00 6.06 -9.25
N ARG A 150 -7.95 6.21 -8.33
CA ARG A 150 -8.68 5.09 -7.74
C ARG A 150 -9.38 4.23 -8.79
N SER A 151 -10.16 4.86 -9.67
CA SER A 151 -10.91 4.13 -10.72
C SER A 151 -9.97 3.41 -11.68
N PHE A 152 -8.86 4.06 -12.06
CA PHE A 152 -7.83 3.43 -12.88
C PHE A 152 -7.20 2.24 -12.17
N TYR A 153 -6.80 2.40 -10.90
CA TYR A 153 -6.15 1.33 -10.15
C TYR A 153 -7.07 0.12 -9.96
N GLN A 154 -8.36 0.34 -9.71
CA GLN A 154 -9.33 -0.74 -9.63
C GLN A 154 -9.41 -1.52 -10.95
N SER A 155 -9.52 -0.82 -12.07
CA SER A 155 -9.54 -1.45 -13.40
C SER A 155 -8.25 -2.20 -13.71
N LEU A 156 -7.10 -1.68 -13.29
CA LEU A 156 -5.81 -2.34 -13.43
C LEU A 156 -5.78 -3.69 -12.70
N ILE A 157 -6.18 -3.70 -11.43
CA ILE A 157 -6.23 -4.91 -10.61
C ILE A 157 -7.19 -5.96 -11.22
N GLU A 158 -8.35 -5.53 -11.70
CA GLU A 158 -9.31 -6.43 -12.37
C GLU A 158 -8.72 -7.05 -13.65
N LYS A 159 -7.99 -6.27 -14.46
CA LYS A 159 -7.33 -6.78 -15.67
C LYS A 159 -6.23 -7.78 -15.36
N ILE A 160 -5.37 -7.48 -14.37
CA ILE A 160 -4.30 -8.40 -13.96
C ILE A 160 -4.90 -9.73 -13.48
N ARG A 161 -5.92 -9.68 -12.61
CA ARG A 161 -6.64 -10.89 -12.13
C ARG A 161 -7.26 -11.70 -13.27
N GLN A 162 -7.78 -11.05 -14.31
CA GLN A 162 -8.34 -11.74 -15.47
C GLN A 162 -7.26 -12.49 -16.27
N GLN A 163 -6.09 -11.87 -16.46
CA GLN A 163 -4.96 -12.48 -17.16
C GLN A 163 -4.42 -13.72 -16.42
N GLU A 164 -4.29 -13.66 -15.10
CA GLU A 164 -3.88 -14.80 -14.29
C GLU A 164 -4.84 -15.99 -14.40
N ASN A 165 -6.16 -15.73 -14.36
CA ASN A 165 -7.15 -16.79 -14.51
C ASN A 165 -7.20 -17.33 -15.96
N GLY A 166 -6.98 -16.48 -16.97
CA GLY A 166 -6.91 -16.91 -18.38
C GLY A 166 -5.73 -17.84 -18.67
N ASN A 167 -4.55 -17.56 -18.08
CA ASN A 167 -3.36 -18.40 -18.24
C ASN A 167 -3.49 -19.80 -17.61
N LEU A 168 -4.37 -19.97 -16.62
CA LEU A 168 -4.65 -21.26 -15.99
C LEU A 168 -5.59 -22.16 -16.82
N VAL A 169 -6.37 -21.60 -17.75
CA VAL A 169 -7.31 -22.34 -18.61
C VAL A 169 -6.62 -22.94 -19.85
N PHE A 170 -5.43 -22.45 -20.20
CA PHE A 170 -4.64 -22.93 -21.35
C PHE A 170 -3.47 -23.87 -20.98
N ARG A 171 -3.49 -24.46 -19.77
CA ARG A 171 -2.57 -25.53 -19.34
C ARG A 171 -3.34 -26.81 -19.03
#